data_AF-A0A519QLH7-F1
#
_entry.id   AF-A0A519QLH7-F1
#
_cell.length_a   1.000
_cell.length_b   1.000
_cell.length_c   1.000
_cell.angle_alpha   90.00
_cell.angle_beta   90.00
_cell.angle_gamma   90.00
#
_symmetry.space_group_name_H-M   'P 1'
#
loop_
_entity.id
_entity.type
_entity.pdbx_description
1 polymer ?
#
loop_
_entity_poly.entity_id
_entity_poly.type
_entity_poly.pdbx_seq_one_letter_code
_entity_poly.pdbx_strand_id
1 'polypeptide(L)'
;MEEDFKNIKNKYRTGDSIFGKQNRQLQYALNDIDERISKIEERYLQTDKKTSTTRAQQIVFLKHLGLLEKLDSFNIATNKKAKLLAIILNASAENIEKDLSAINKAESHLMASRNYNPVVSAFRDAGLTALAEETDKILDSLIAKEK
;
A
#
# COMPACT_ATOMS: atom_id res chain seq x y z
N MET A 1 14.08 -48.37 8.46
CA MET A 1 13.97 -47.00 9.01
C MET A 1 14.73 -45.94 8.20
N GLU A 2 15.73 -46.30 7.37
CA GLU A 2 16.43 -45.33 6.51
C GLU A 2 15.81 -45.13 5.11
N GLU A 3 14.95 -46.04 4.64
CA GLU A 3 14.31 -45.94 3.32
C GLU A 3 13.11 -44.97 3.30
N ASP A 4 12.44 -44.77 4.43
CA ASP A 4 11.26 -43.88 4.51
C ASP A 4 11.62 -42.39 4.39
N PHE A 5 12.86 -42.00 4.73
CA PHE A 5 13.32 -40.62 4.61
C PHE A 5 13.73 -40.21 3.19
N LYS A 6 14.09 -41.16 2.32
CA LYS A 6 14.39 -40.88 0.91
C LYS A 6 13.12 -40.57 0.11
N ASN A 7 11.99 -41.18 0.47
CA ASN A 7 10.71 -40.91 -0.19
C ASN A 7 10.08 -39.56 0.17
N ILE A 8 10.42 -38.98 1.33
CA ILE A 8 9.94 -37.65 1.71
C ILE A 8 10.72 -36.55 0.97
N LYS A 9 12.03 -36.74 0.71
CA LYS A 9 12.86 -35.75 0.01
C LYS A 9 12.53 -35.61 -1.49
N ASN A 10 12.01 -36.65 -2.14
CA ASN A 10 11.60 -36.58 -3.54
C ASN A 10 10.23 -35.91 -3.76
N LYS A 11 9.40 -35.77 -2.72
CA LYS A 11 8.09 -35.09 -2.84
C LYS A 11 8.18 -33.56 -2.90
N TYR A 12 9.34 -33.00 -2.57
CA TYR A 12 9.61 -31.55 -2.63
C TYR A 12 10.47 -31.14 -3.84
N ARG A 13 10.79 -32.08 -4.73
CA ARG A 13 11.58 -31.85 -5.95
C ARG A 13 10.70 -31.70 -7.19
N THR A 14 9.59 -30.98 -7.04
CA THR A 14 8.76 -30.48 -8.15
C THR A 14 8.36 -29.05 -7.83
N GLY A 15 9.33 -28.14 -7.88
CA GLY A 15 9.44 -27.08 -8.89
C GLY A 15 8.24 -26.26 -9.34
N ASP A 16 7.03 -26.41 -8.79
CA ASP A 16 5.89 -25.57 -9.17
C ASP A 16 4.79 -25.59 -8.09
N SER A 17 5.18 -25.43 -6.83
CA SER A 17 4.20 -25.27 -5.75
C SER A 17 3.45 -23.95 -5.90
N ILE A 18 2.14 -23.98 -5.64
CA ILE A 18 1.25 -22.80 -5.59
C ILE A 18 1.88 -21.68 -4.72
N PHE A 19 2.60 -22.06 -3.67
CA PHE A 19 3.40 -21.18 -2.82
C PHE A 19 4.51 -20.42 -3.57
N GLY A 20 5.25 -21.06 -4.47
CA GLY A 20 6.29 -20.40 -5.27
C GLY A 20 5.75 -19.44 -6.33
N LYS A 21 4.53 -19.65 -6.82
CA LYS A 21 3.83 -18.72 -7.73
C LYS A 21 3.27 -17.50 -6.98
N GLN A 22 2.66 -17.71 -5.82
CA GLN A 22 2.20 -16.64 -4.94
C GLN A 22 3.35 -15.73 -4.47
N ASN A 23 4.50 -16.33 -4.12
CA ASN A 23 5.66 -15.57 -3.69
C ASN A 23 6.28 -14.73 -4.82
N ARG A 24 6.30 -15.25 -6.06
CA ARG A 24 6.74 -14.47 -7.24
C ARG A 24 5.79 -13.32 -7.56
N GLN A 25 4.47 -13.56 -7.56
CA GLN A 25 3.48 -12.49 -7.75
C GLN A 25 3.55 -11.42 -6.66
N LEU A 26 3.89 -11.81 -5.43
CA LEU A 26 4.19 -10.88 -4.34
C LEU A 26 5.42 -10.03 -4.65
N GLN A 27 6.52 -10.67 -5.04
CA GLN A 27 7.74 -9.96 -5.39
C GLN A 27 7.51 -8.96 -6.53
N TYR A 28 6.76 -9.34 -7.57
CA TYR A 28 6.43 -8.43 -8.68
C TYR A 28 5.60 -7.23 -8.24
N ALA A 29 4.57 -7.43 -7.41
CA ALA A 29 3.75 -6.34 -6.91
C ALA A 29 4.54 -5.40 -6.00
N LEU A 30 5.43 -5.93 -5.16
CA LEU A 30 6.32 -5.11 -4.32
C LEU A 30 7.31 -4.32 -5.18
N ASN A 31 7.91 -4.95 -6.20
CA ASN A 31 8.81 -4.25 -7.12
C ASN A 31 8.10 -3.14 -7.90
N ASP A 32 6.84 -3.35 -8.33
CA ASP A 32 6.03 -2.30 -8.97
C ASP A 32 5.75 -1.13 -8.02
N ILE A 33 5.38 -1.44 -6.77
CA ILE A 33 5.16 -0.43 -5.74
C ILE A 33 6.47 0.33 -5.46
N ASP A 34 7.59 -0.37 -5.32
CA ASP A 34 8.91 0.22 -5.09
C ASP A 34 9.32 1.12 -6.27
N GLU A 35 9.07 0.72 -7.52
CA GLU A 35 9.35 1.55 -8.70
C GLU A 35 8.50 2.83 -8.69
N ARG A 36 7.21 2.71 -8.35
CA ARG A 36 6.30 3.87 -8.25
C ARG A 36 6.74 4.82 -7.15
N ILE A 37 7.07 4.30 -5.96
CA ILE A 37 7.62 5.08 -4.85
C ILE A 37 8.91 5.78 -5.30
N SER A 38 9.84 5.07 -5.95
CA SER A 38 11.10 5.65 -6.42
C SER A 38 10.88 6.84 -7.37
N LYS A 39 9.91 6.75 -8.29
CA LYS A 39 9.54 7.86 -9.19
C LYS A 39 8.99 9.07 -8.42
N ILE A 40 8.22 8.83 -7.36
CA ILE A 40 7.70 9.88 -6.48
C ILE A 40 8.85 10.51 -5.72
N GLU A 41 9.76 9.71 -5.14
CA GLU A 41 10.91 10.21 -4.39
C GLU A 41 11.86 11.02 -5.27
N GLU A 42 12.18 10.54 -6.47
CA GLU A 42 13.05 11.21 -7.43
C GLU A 42 12.53 12.60 -7.82
N ARG A 43 11.21 12.77 -7.95
CA ARG A 43 10.61 14.04 -8.38
C ARG A 43 10.15 14.95 -7.25
N TYR A 44 9.77 14.38 -6.10
CA TYR A 44 9.14 15.11 -4.99
C TYR A 44 10.11 15.35 -3.82
N LEU A 45 11.07 14.44 -3.58
CA LEU A 45 12.03 14.56 -2.46
C LEU A 45 13.37 15.21 -2.85
N GLN A 46 13.67 15.39 -4.14
CA GLN A 46 14.87 16.16 -4.56
C GLN A 46 14.75 17.67 -4.32
N THR A 47 13.54 18.17 -4.04
CA THR A 47 13.32 19.52 -3.55
C THR A 47 13.15 19.49 -2.03
N ASP A 48 14.05 20.12 -1.29
CA ASP A 48 14.14 20.22 0.19
C ASP A 48 12.87 20.67 0.95
N LYS A 49 11.74 20.86 0.29
CA LYS A 49 10.45 21.06 0.94
C LYS A 49 9.84 19.69 1.21
N LYS A 50 10.22 19.08 2.33
CA LYS A 50 9.38 18.10 3.02
C LYS A 50 8.06 18.78 3.38
N THR A 51 7.10 18.81 2.44
CA THR A 51 5.69 18.89 2.81
C THR A 51 5.44 17.66 3.64
N SER A 52 5.42 17.84 4.97
CA SER A 52 5.11 16.77 5.92
C SER A 52 3.72 16.25 5.60
N THR A 53 3.63 15.18 4.82
CA THR A 53 2.37 14.50 4.59
C THR A 53 1.87 13.99 5.93
N THR A 54 0.60 14.24 6.22
CA THR A 54 -0.03 13.71 7.42
C THR A 54 -0.17 12.19 7.30
N ARG A 55 -0.27 11.49 8.43
CA ARG A 55 -0.52 10.04 8.45
C ARG A 55 -1.73 9.63 7.60
N ALA A 56 -2.81 10.40 7.65
CA ALA A 56 -4.00 10.15 6.85
C ALA A 56 -3.70 10.24 5.33
N GLN A 57 -2.96 11.27 4.90
CA GLN A 57 -2.51 11.41 3.52
C GLN A 57 -1.60 10.25 3.10
N GLN A 58 -0.66 9.85 3.96
CA GLN A 58 0.22 8.71 3.70
C GLN A 58 -0.57 7.41 3.55
N ILE A 59 -1.57 7.16 4.40
CA ILE A 59 -2.43 5.98 4.30
C ILE A 59 -3.24 5.98 3.01
N VAL A 60 -3.84 7.11 2.62
CA VAL A 60 -4.57 7.24 1.34
C VAL A 60 -3.62 7.00 0.17
N PHE A 61 -2.40 7.54 0.24
CA PHE A 61 -1.37 7.34 -0.76
C PHE A 61 -1.04 5.85 -0.96
N LEU A 62 -0.77 5.14 0.14
CA LEU A 62 -0.46 3.71 0.12
C LEU A 62 -1.63 2.85 -0.38
N LYS A 63 -2.87 3.26 -0.11
CA LYS A 63 -4.08 2.62 -0.65
C LYS A 63 -4.08 2.67 -2.18
N HIS A 64 -3.93 3.86 -2.77
CA HIS A 64 -3.93 4.02 -4.22
C HIS A 64 -2.70 3.40 -4.90
N LEU A 65 -1.60 3.21 -4.15
CA LEU A 65 -0.48 2.42 -4.63
C LEU A 65 -0.75 0.91 -4.68
N GLY A 66 -1.81 0.41 -4.02
CA GLY A 66 -2.12 -1.01 -3.93
C GLY A 66 -1.38 -1.73 -2.79
N LEU A 67 -0.66 -0.98 -1.93
CA LEU A 67 0.14 -1.58 -0.86
C LEU A 67 -0.77 -2.18 0.23
N LEU A 68 -1.91 -1.54 0.53
CA LEU A 68 -2.80 -2.02 1.59
C LEU A 68 -3.50 -3.32 1.19
N GLU A 69 -3.95 -3.42 -0.05
CA GLU A 69 -4.51 -4.63 -0.66
C GLU A 69 -3.47 -5.76 -0.65
N LYS A 70 -2.21 -5.41 -0.90
CA LYS A 70 -1.11 -6.37 -0.81
C LYS A 70 -0.85 -6.81 0.62
N LEU A 71 -0.85 -5.89 1.58
CA LEU A 71 -0.76 -6.21 3.01
C LEU A 71 -1.90 -7.14 3.45
N ASP A 72 -3.10 -6.97 2.90
CA ASP A 72 -4.24 -7.83 3.16
C ASP A 72 -4.04 -9.26 2.65
N SER A 73 -3.32 -9.44 1.54
CA SER A 73 -3.02 -10.76 0.96
C SER A 73 -2.13 -11.66 1.85
N PHE A 74 -1.41 -11.11 2.82
CA PHE A 74 -0.54 -11.90 3.71
C PHE A 74 -1.30 -12.74 4.75
N ASN A 75 -2.63 -12.62 4.82
CA ASN A 75 -3.48 -13.37 5.77
C ASN A 75 -2.97 -13.32 7.24
N ILE A 76 -2.44 -12.17 7.64
CA ILE A 76 -2.01 -11.89 9.02
C ILE A 76 -3.05 -11.03 9.74
N ALA A 77 -3.08 -11.10 11.07
CA ALA A 77 -3.97 -10.30 11.89
C ALA A 77 -3.75 -8.79 11.69
N THR A 78 -4.82 -8.00 11.75
CA THR A 78 -4.81 -6.54 11.51
C THR A 78 -3.81 -5.81 12.39
N ASN A 79 -3.69 -6.18 13.67
CA ASN A 79 -2.71 -5.61 14.59
C ASN A 79 -1.25 -5.83 14.14
N LYS A 80 -0.94 -6.92 13.42
CA LYS A 80 0.39 -7.17 12.83
C LYS A 80 0.61 -6.31 11.59
N LYS A 81 -0.41 -6.16 10.73
CA LYS A 81 -0.36 -5.22 9.59
C LYS A 81 -0.12 -3.79 10.06
N ALA A 82 -0.84 -3.38 11.11
CA ALA A 82 -0.72 -2.07 11.71
C ALA A 82 0.69 -1.82 12.28
N LYS A 83 1.31 -2.83 12.93
CA LYS A 83 2.70 -2.75 13.39
C LYS A 83 3.70 -2.58 12.24
N LEU A 84 3.50 -3.28 11.12
CA LEU A 84 4.37 -3.14 9.94
C LEU A 84 4.26 -1.75 9.35
N LEU A 85 3.04 -1.26 9.12
CA LEU A 85 2.80 0.08 8.62
C LEU A 85 3.26 1.18 9.59
N ALA A 86 3.15 0.95 10.90
CA ALA A 86 3.66 1.87 11.92
C ALA A 86 5.18 2.08 11.81
N ILE A 87 5.93 1.03 11.45
CA ILE A 87 7.38 1.12 11.21
C ILE A 87 7.65 1.94 9.94
N ILE A 88 6.93 1.65 8.85
CA ILE A 88 7.10 2.33 7.56
C ILE A 88 6.76 3.82 7.66
N LEU A 89 5.65 4.13 8.32
CA LEU A 89 5.09 5.48 8.42
C LEU A 89 5.63 6.27 9.61
N ASN A 90 6.49 5.66 10.44
CA ASN A 90 6.95 6.21 11.71
C ASN A 90 5.79 6.78 12.56
N ALA A 91 4.77 5.95 12.77
CA ALA A 91 3.51 6.31 13.44
C ALA A 91 3.14 5.29 14.52
N SER A 92 2.15 5.60 15.37
CA SER A 92 1.69 4.62 16.38
C SER A 92 0.79 3.56 15.75
N ALA A 93 1.05 2.29 16.07
CA ALA A 93 0.28 1.15 15.55
C ALA A 93 -1.22 1.23 15.88
N GLU A 94 -1.61 1.74 17.05
CA GLU A 94 -3.03 1.91 17.42
C GLU A 94 -3.76 2.86 16.47
N ASN A 95 -3.12 3.98 16.11
CA ASN A 95 -3.70 4.93 15.17
C ASN A 95 -3.78 4.34 13.76
N ILE A 96 -2.76 3.58 13.34
CA ILE A 96 -2.78 2.88 12.06
C ILE A 96 -3.89 1.83 12.00
N GLU A 97 -4.13 1.09 13.08
CA GLU A 97 -5.22 0.10 13.14
C GLU A 97 -6.59 0.77 12.98
N LYS A 98 -6.79 1.93 13.61
CA LYS A 98 -8.00 2.75 13.40
C LYS A 98 -8.13 3.18 11.94
N ASP A 99 -7.04 3.64 11.33
CA ASP A 99 -7.03 4.09 9.93
C ASP A 99 -7.32 2.92 8.96
N LEU A 100 -6.70 1.75 9.16
CA LEU A 100 -6.97 0.53 8.39
C LEU A 100 -8.43 0.10 8.50
N SER A 101 -9.05 0.22 9.68
CA SER A 101 -10.47 -0.10 9.86
C SER A 101 -11.42 0.91 9.18
N ALA A 102 -10.90 2.09 8.81
CA ALA A 102 -11.67 3.21 8.29
C ALA A 102 -11.45 3.45 6.79
N ILE A 103 -10.37 2.93 6.19
CA ILE A 103 -9.91 3.23 4.83
C ILE A 103 -10.93 2.99 3.72
N ASN A 104 -11.90 2.10 3.95
CA ASN A 104 -12.96 1.76 3.00
C ASN A 104 -14.34 2.29 3.40
N LYS A 105 -14.44 3.06 4.50
CA LYS A 105 -15.70 3.65 4.97
C LYS A 105 -15.87 5.04 4.38
N ALA A 106 -17.02 5.27 3.74
CA ALA A 106 -17.34 6.54 3.07
C ALA A 106 -17.35 7.75 4.04
N GLU A 107 -17.74 7.54 5.29
CA GLU A 107 -17.82 8.59 6.33
C GLU A 107 -16.54 8.69 7.17
N SER A 108 -15.46 8.02 6.77
CA SER A 108 -14.22 8.07 7.54
C SER A 108 -13.51 9.42 7.43
N HIS A 109 -12.73 9.74 8.46
CA HIS A 109 -11.84 10.91 8.43
C HIS A 109 -10.78 10.87 7.32
N LEU A 110 -10.57 9.70 6.70
CA LEU A 110 -9.67 9.49 5.57
C LEU A 110 -10.30 10.00 4.26
N MET A 111 -11.63 9.92 4.14
CA MET A 111 -12.44 10.41 3.01
C MET A 111 -12.71 11.93 3.11
N ALA A 112 -11.64 12.71 3.27
CA ALA A 112 -11.72 14.18 3.30
C ALA A 112 -10.91 14.77 2.14
N SER A 113 -11.40 15.83 1.50
CA SER A 113 -10.76 16.47 0.34
C SER A 113 -9.29 16.85 0.62
N ARG A 114 -9.00 17.36 1.82
CA ARG A 114 -7.64 17.69 2.31
C ARG A 114 -6.65 16.52 2.33
N ASN A 115 -7.13 15.27 2.38
CA ASN A 115 -6.28 14.09 2.36
C ASN A 115 -5.97 13.63 0.93
N TYR A 116 -6.87 13.90 -0.01
CA TYR A 116 -6.76 13.47 -1.40
C TYR A 116 -6.00 14.49 -2.27
N ASN A 117 -6.18 15.79 -2.03
CA ASN A 117 -5.54 16.85 -2.82
C ASN A 117 -4.01 16.67 -2.95
N PRO A 118 -3.25 16.43 -1.85
CA PRO A 118 -1.81 16.22 -1.95
C PRO A 118 -1.42 14.92 -2.67
N VAL A 119 -2.26 13.88 -2.60
CA VAL A 119 -2.04 12.58 -3.25
C VAL A 119 -2.18 12.71 -4.76
N VAL A 120 -3.23 13.40 -5.23
CA VAL A 120 -3.42 13.69 -6.66
C VAL A 120 -2.22 14.47 -7.22
N SER A 121 -1.80 15.54 -6.54
CA SER A 121 -0.65 16.34 -6.97
C SER A 121 0.62 15.49 -7.06
N ALA A 122 0.91 14.69 -6.03
CA ALA A 122 2.09 13.81 -6.03
C ALA A 122 2.06 12.78 -7.19
N PHE A 123 0.90 12.20 -7.51
CA PHE A 123 0.79 11.29 -8.67
C PHE A 123 0.95 12.02 -10.01
N ARG A 124 0.43 13.24 -10.16
CA ARG A 124 0.64 14.06 -11.37
C ARG A 124 2.11 14.40 -11.55
N ASP A 125 2.76 14.87 -10.49
CA ASP A 125 4.18 15.25 -10.52
C ASP A 125 5.08 14.06 -10.87
N ALA A 126 4.76 12.89 -10.32
CA ALA A 126 5.42 11.61 -10.61
C ALA A 126 5.13 11.04 -12.01
N GLY A 127 4.19 11.62 -12.76
CA GLY A 127 3.77 11.12 -14.08
C GLY A 127 2.89 9.87 -14.03
N LEU A 128 2.31 9.54 -12.87
CA LEU A 128 1.41 8.41 -12.65
C LEU A 128 -0.03 8.78 -13.01
N THR A 129 -0.27 9.11 -14.28
CA THR A 129 -1.52 9.73 -14.77
C THR A 129 -2.76 8.92 -14.45
N ALA A 130 -2.75 7.59 -14.63
CA ALA A 130 -3.91 6.74 -14.35
C ALA A 130 -4.34 6.82 -12.87
N LEU A 131 -3.39 6.80 -11.94
CA LEU A 131 -3.68 6.92 -10.51
C LEU A 131 -4.13 8.33 -10.14
N ALA A 132 -3.52 9.34 -10.77
CA ALA A 132 -3.93 10.72 -10.57
C ALA A 132 -5.40 10.88 -10.97
N GLU A 133 -5.80 10.41 -12.16
CA GLU A 133 -7.18 10.48 -12.65
C GLU A 133 -8.17 9.70 -11.78
N GLU A 134 -7.80 8.49 -11.33
CA GLU A 134 -8.63 7.71 -10.42
C GLU A 134 -8.86 8.44 -9.09
N THR A 135 -7.79 8.99 -8.52
CA THR A 135 -7.82 9.70 -7.24
C THR A 135 -8.56 11.05 -7.37
N ASP A 136 -8.43 11.73 -8.51
CA ASP A 136 -9.08 13.01 -8.81
C ASP A 136 -10.60 12.88 -8.87
N LYS A 137 -11.12 11.79 -9.46
CA LYS A 137 -12.57 11.49 -9.47
C LYS A 137 -13.15 11.36 -8.06
N ILE A 138 -12.38 10.78 -7.14
CA ILE A 138 -12.78 10.67 -5.72
C ILE A 138 -12.75 12.05 -5.08
N LEU A 139 -11.69 12.83 -5.32
CA LEU A 139 -11.57 14.21 -4.82
C LEU A 139 -12.75 15.09 -5.27
N ASP A 140 -13.11 15.05 -6.56
CA ASP A 140 -14.26 15.77 -7.11
C ASP A 140 -15.56 15.40 -6.40
N SER A 141 -15.76 14.11 -6.15
CA SER A 141 -16.94 13.59 -5.44
C SER A 141 -16.98 14.06 -3.98
N LEU A 142 -15.83 14.22 -3.32
CA LEU A 142 -15.74 14.73 -1.96
C LEU A 142 -16.04 16.23 -1.92
N ILE A 143 -15.45 17.01 -2.83
CA ILE A 143 -15.69 18.45 -2.93
C ILE A 143 -17.17 18.74 -3.22
N ALA A 144 -17.81 17.94 -4.08
CA ALA A 144 -19.23 18.10 -4.38
C ALA A 144 -20.14 17.86 -3.15
N LYS A 145 -19.73 17.02 -2.19
CA LYS A 145 -20.47 16.76 -0.95
C LYS A 145 -20.23 17.82 0.14
N GLU A 146 -19.15 18.59 0.03
CA GLU A 146 -18.81 19.67 0.96
C GLU A 146 -19.54 20.99 0.64
N LYS A 147 -20.25 21.06 -0.50
CA LYS A 147 -21.08 22.19 -0.94
C LYS A 147 -22.53 22.02 -0.54
#